data_AF-A0A969HBQ1-F1
#
_entry.id   AF-A0A969HBQ1-F1
#
_cell.length_a   1.000
_cell.length_b   1.000
_cell.length_c   1.000
_cell.angle_alpha   90.00
_cell.angle_beta   90.00
_cell.angle_gamma   90.00
#
_symmetry.space_group_name_H-M   'P 1'
#
loop_
_entity.id
_entity.type
_entity.pdbx_description
1 polymer ?
#
loop_
_entity_poly.entity_id
_entity_poly.type
_entity_poly.pdbx_seq_one_letter_code
_entity_poly.pdbx_strand_id
1 'polypeptide(L)'
;MSQPAYNIRAIRKLLTTAFSTDESLRQFCMDFPELRPVTERFSSGMGKDQMIQRLIEFCESKVLTLRLLELVEEDNPDAYAQFKAEIFGKTPAKPSLPPVDPNPVINETEFLQKMIAEKTRYLQTLQLQAARFGISVPVHIAIEIEDLEKEIARLQQQLKANG
;
A
#
# COMPACT_ATOMS: atom_id res chain seq x y z
N MET A 1 19.62 -11.82 7.51
CA MET A 1 18.81 -12.23 6.36
C MET A 1 17.80 -11.12 6.12
N SER A 2 17.91 -10.39 5.01
CA SER A 2 17.02 -9.26 4.70
C SER A 2 15.65 -9.78 4.33
N GLN A 3 14.63 -9.53 5.16
CA GLN A 3 13.26 -9.83 4.81
C GLN A 3 12.87 -8.99 3.58
N PRO A 4 12.19 -9.57 2.57
CA PRO A 4 11.60 -8.77 1.51
C PRO A 4 10.62 -7.77 2.15
N ALA A 5 10.75 -6.49 1.78
CA ALA A 5 9.91 -5.42 2.31
C ALA A 5 8.49 -5.56 1.74
N TYR A 6 7.66 -6.38 2.38
CA TYR A 6 6.27 -6.56 2.01
C TYR A 6 5.49 -5.27 2.26
N ASN A 7 4.61 -4.91 1.32
CA ASN A 7 3.71 -3.79 1.54
C ASN A 7 2.59 -4.18 2.51
N ILE A 8 2.78 -3.83 3.79
CA ILE A 8 1.85 -4.13 4.88
C ILE A 8 0.44 -3.56 4.61
N ARG A 9 0.34 -2.40 3.93
CA ARG A 9 -0.96 -1.83 3.55
C ARG A 9 -1.69 -2.72 2.54
N ALA A 10 -0.96 -3.30 1.59
CA ALA A 10 -1.52 -4.20 0.60
C ALA A 10 -1.99 -5.51 1.23
N ILE A 11 -1.20 -6.06 2.16
CA ILE A 11 -1.58 -7.26 2.94
C ILE A 11 -2.84 -6.98 3.76
N ARG A 12 -2.94 -5.83 4.42
CA ARG A 12 -4.16 -5.46 5.16
C ARG A 12 -5.37 -5.40 4.25
N LYS A 13 -5.28 -4.72 3.10
CA LYS A 13 -6.37 -4.67 2.12
C LYS A 13 -6.75 -6.04 1.59
N LEU A 14 -5.77 -6.90 1.31
CA LEU A 14 -5.99 -8.28 0.88
C LEU A 14 -6.83 -9.03 1.92
N LEU A 15 -6.41 -9.03 3.19
CA LEU A 15 -7.12 -9.71 4.27
C LEU A 15 -8.52 -9.11 4.49
N THR A 16 -8.68 -7.79 4.43
CA THR A 16 -9.99 -7.14 4.54
C THR A 16 -10.92 -7.50 3.38
N THR A 17 -10.37 -7.75 2.19
CA THR A 17 -11.13 -8.12 0.98
C THR A 17 -11.47 -9.61 0.95
N ALA A 18 -10.51 -10.47 1.32
CA ALA A 18 -10.69 -11.92 1.36
C ALA A 18 -11.67 -12.34 2.47
N PHE A 19 -11.58 -11.68 3.63
CA PHE A 19 -12.43 -11.99 4.79
C PHE A 19 -13.49 -10.91 4.98
N SER A 20 -14.74 -11.24 4.64
CA SER A 20 -15.86 -10.32 4.78
C SER A 20 -16.26 -10.12 6.24
N THR A 21 -16.28 -11.20 7.03
CA THR A 21 -16.69 -11.20 8.45
C THR A 21 -15.51 -11.50 9.38
N ASP A 22 -15.58 -11.05 10.64
CA ASP A 22 -14.59 -11.41 11.66
C ASP A 22 -14.58 -12.92 11.95
N GLU A 23 -15.74 -13.58 11.88
CA GLU A 23 -15.86 -15.03 12.05
C GLU A 23 -15.09 -15.80 10.97
N SER A 24 -15.18 -15.38 9.70
CA SER A 24 -14.40 -16.00 8.61
C SER A 24 -12.89 -15.89 8.83
N LEU A 25 -12.42 -14.76 9.36
CA LEU A 25 -11.02 -14.56 9.70
C LEU A 25 -10.59 -15.42 10.90
N ARG A 26 -11.45 -15.60 11.91
CA ARG A 26 -11.18 -16.52 13.03
C ARG A 26 -11.06 -17.95 12.54
N GLN A 27 -12.02 -18.38 11.73
CA GLN A 27 -12.08 -19.72 11.18
C GLN A 27 -10.81 -20.01 10.37
N PHE A 28 -10.43 -19.12 9.45
CA PHE A 28 -9.18 -19.19 8.71
C PHE A 28 -7.96 -19.37 9.64
N CYS A 29 -7.83 -18.54 10.69
CA CYS A 29 -6.73 -18.67 11.63
C CYS A 29 -6.76 -19.99 12.44
N MET A 30 -7.93 -20.61 12.61
CA MET A 30 -8.06 -21.91 13.28
C MET A 30 -7.76 -23.09 12.36
N ASP A 31 -8.10 -22.98 11.08
CA ASP A 31 -7.83 -24.02 10.07
C ASP A 31 -6.33 -24.23 9.87
N PHE A 32 -5.53 -23.16 9.96
CA PHE A 32 -4.08 -23.23 9.82
C PHE A 32 -3.37 -23.30 11.18
N PRO A 33 -2.70 -24.43 11.52
CA PRO A 33 -2.08 -24.62 12.83
C PRO A 33 -0.99 -23.58 13.15
N GLU A 34 -0.37 -23.00 12.13
CA GLU A 34 0.65 -21.94 12.23
C GLU A 34 0.06 -20.60 12.71
N LEU A 35 -1.23 -20.37 12.43
CA LEU A 35 -1.94 -19.14 12.76
C LEU A 35 -2.76 -19.26 14.05
N ARG A 36 -3.08 -20.48 14.51
CA ARG A 36 -3.83 -20.73 15.76
C ARG A 36 -3.37 -19.91 16.96
N PRO A 37 -2.06 -19.74 17.25
CA PRO A 37 -1.62 -18.96 18.42
C PRO A 37 -2.05 -17.48 18.37
N VAL A 38 -2.38 -16.95 17.19
CA VAL A 38 -2.91 -15.58 17.08
C VAL A 38 -4.37 -15.48 17.53
N THR A 39 -5.13 -16.57 17.43
CA THR A 39 -6.54 -16.59 17.84
C THR A 39 -6.70 -16.46 19.35
N GLU A 40 -5.72 -16.90 20.12
CA GLU A 40 -5.68 -16.69 21.57
C GLU A 40 -5.58 -15.19 21.93
N ARG A 41 -5.08 -14.37 20.99
CA ARG A 41 -4.99 -12.91 21.12
C ARG A 41 -6.26 -12.19 20.66
N PHE A 42 -7.23 -12.90 20.08
CA PHE A 42 -8.48 -12.33 19.62
C PHE A 42 -9.50 -12.25 20.77
N SER A 43 -9.65 -11.07 21.35
CA SER A 43 -10.67 -10.83 22.39
C SER A 43 -12.10 -10.82 21.82
N SER A 44 -13.09 -11.09 22.67
CA SER A 44 -14.52 -11.25 22.33
C SER A 44 -15.27 -9.96 21.95
N GLY A 45 -14.57 -8.84 21.74
CA GLY A 45 -15.13 -7.58 21.23
C GLY A 45 -14.25 -6.91 20.18
N MET A 46 -13.27 -7.65 19.64
CA MET A 46 -12.31 -7.12 18.68
C MET A 46 -12.93 -7.08 17.29
N GLY A 47 -12.97 -5.88 16.69
CA GLY A 47 -13.44 -5.72 15.30
C GLY A 47 -12.43 -6.28 14.29
N LYS A 48 -12.92 -6.62 13.09
CA LYS A 48 -12.13 -7.24 12.01
C LYS A 48 -10.80 -6.53 11.73
N ASP A 49 -10.80 -5.21 11.58
CA ASP A 49 -9.57 -4.43 11.34
C ASP A 49 -8.50 -4.63 12.42
N GLN A 50 -8.93 -4.72 13.69
CA GLN A 50 -8.01 -4.96 14.80
C GLN A 50 -7.46 -6.39 14.76
N MET A 51 -8.29 -7.37 14.39
CA MET A 51 -7.85 -8.77 14.24
C MET A 51 -6.87 -8.94 13.10
N ILE A 52 -7.12 -8.29 11.96
CA ILE A 52 -6.21 -8.26 10.81
C ILE A 52 -4.88 -7.61 11.21
N GLN A 53 -4.92 -6.49 11.94
CA GLN A 53 -3.68 -5.86 12.41
C GLN A 53 -2.87 -6.80 13.31
N ARG A 54 -3.52 -7.48 14.25
CA ARG A 54 -2.87 -8.45 15.15
C ARG A 54 -2.31 -9.66 14.41
N LEU A 55 -3.01 -10.13 13.39
CA LEU A 55 -2.56 -11.20 12.51
C LEU A 55 -1.29 -10.81 11.76
N ILE A 56 -1.26 -9.62 11.16
CA ILE A 56 -0.09 -9.10 10.47
C ILE A 56 1.09 -8.97 11.44
N GLU A 57 0.89 -8.35 12.61
CA GLU A 57 1.95 -8.18 13.62
C GLU A 57 2.52 -9.52 14.10
N PHE A 58 1.65 -10.53 14.28
CA PHE A 58 2.07 -11.88 14.63
C PHE A 58 2.91 -12.51 13.52
N CYS A 59 2.47 -12.40 12.27
CA CYS A 59 3.19 -12.92 11.12
C CYS A 59 4.53 -12.22 10.89
N GLU A 60 4.62 -10.91 11.10
CA GLU A 60 5.88 -10.17 11.05
C GLU A 60 6.84 -10.64 12.15
N SER A 61 6.35 -10.77 13.39
CA SER A 61 7.17 -11.22 14.53
C SER A 61 7.68 -12.65 14.37
N LYS A 62 6.94 -13.52 13.68
CA LYS A 62 7.27 -14.94 13.50
C LYS A 62 7.86 -15.27 12.12
N VAL A 63 8.04 -14.27 11.26
CA VAL A 63 8.48 -14.45 9.86
C VAL A 63 7.53 -15.38 9.07
N LEU A 64 6.25 -15.36 9.42
CA LEU A 64 5.19 -16.13 8.76
C LEU A 64 4.49 -15.35 7.64
N THR A 65 4.95 -14.14 7.31
CA THR A 65 4.31 -13.30 6.28
C THR A 65 4.22 -14.01 4.93
N LEU A 66 5.29 -14.67 4.48
CA LEU A 66 5.26 -15.44 3.23
C LEU A 66 4.25 -16.60 3.33
N ARG A 67 4.25 -17.31 4.47
CA ARG A 67 3.34 -18.42 4.69
C ARG A 67 1.88 -17.96 4.68
N LEU A 68 1.57 -16.86 5.36
CA LEU A 68 0.24 -16.24 5.34
C LEU A 68 -0.22 -15.96 3.92
N LEU A 69 0.66 -15.46 3.06
CA LEU A 69 0.34 -15.17 1.66
C LEU A 69 0.02 -16.44 0.86
N GLU A 70 0.78 -17.51 1.05
CA GLU A 70 0.49 -18.81 0.42
C GLU A 70 -0.86 -19.35 0.87
N LEU A 71 -1.16 -19.28 2.16
CA LEU A 71 -2.43 -19.75 2.72
C LEU A 71 -3.63 -18.95 2.18
N VAL A 72 -3.47 -17.63 2.03
CA VAL A 72 -4.50 -16.78 1.41
C VAL A 72 -4.63 -17.03 -0.09
N GLU A 73 -3.54 -17.40 -0.79
CA GLU A 73 -3.60 -17.82 -2.21
C GLU A 73 -4.36 -19.14 -2.39
N GLU A 74 -4.20 -20.09 -1.46
CA GLU A 74 -4.95 -21.36 -1.47
C GLU A 74 -6.43 -21.16 -1.15
N ASP A 75 -6.76 -20.34 -0.15
CA ASP A 75 -8.13 -20.12 0.30
C ASP A 75 -8.92 -19.15 -0.59
N ASN A 76 -8.26 -18.10 -1.09
CA ASN A 76 -8.86 -17.03 -1.87
C ASN A 76 -7.92 -16.56 -3.01
N PRO A 77 -7.74 -17.39 -4.06
CA PRO A 77 -6.82 -17.10 -5.16
C PRO A 77 -7.16 -15.81 -5.92
N ASP A 78 -8.45 -15.51 -6.10
CA ASP A 78 -8.92 -14.30 -6.78
C ASP A 78 -8.53 -13.02 -6.03
N ALA A 79 -8.74 -12.99 -4.71
CA ALA A 79 -8.34 -11.86 -3.87
C ALA A 79 -6.82 -11.73 -3.86
N TYR A 80 -6.10 -12.84 -3.70
CA TYR A 80 -4.64 -12.84 -3.72
C TYR A 80 -4.09 -12.30 -5.04
N ALA A 81 -4.60 -12.76 -6.19
CA ALA A 81 -4.18 -12.28 -7.51
C ALA A 81 -4.34 -10.77 -7.68
N GLN A 82 -5.41 -10.18 -7.14
CA GLN A 82 -5.65 -8.73 -7.19
C GLN A 82 -4.60 -7.92 -6.42
N PHE A 83 -4.03 -8.47 -5.34
CA PHE A 83 -3.12 -7.73 -4.46
C PHE A 83 -1.67 -8.23 -4.51
N LYS A 84 -1.39 -9.40 -5.11
CA LYS A 84 -0.06 -10.03 -5.24
C LYS A 84 0.98 -9.01 -5.67
N ALA A 85 0.68 -8.28 -6.73
CA ALA A 85 1.66 -7.38 -7.29
C ALA A 85 1.81 -6.08 -6.41
N GLU A 86 0.80 -5.66 -5.62
CA GLU A 86 0.93 -4.54 -4.67
C GLU A 86 1.74 -4.96 -3.43
N ILE A 87 1.63 -6.23 -3.03
CA ILE A 87 2.34 -6.86 -1.91
C ILE A 87 3.83 -7.00 -2.18
N PHE A 88 4.21 -7.46 -3.38
CA PHE A 88 5.60 -7.65 -3.80
C PHE A 88 6.24 -6.40 -4.43
N GLY A 89 5.58 -5.23 -4.36
CA GLY A 89 6.13 -3.96 -4.86
C GLY A 89 6.15 -3.82 -6.39
N LYS A 90 5.37 -4.64 -7.09
CA LYS A 90 5.18 -4.62 -8.55
C LYS A 90 3.73 -4.27 -8.89
N THR A 91 3.29 -3.05 -8.58
CA THR A 91 1.89 -2.56 -8.69
C THR A 91 1.04 -3.18 -9.82
N PRO A 92 -0.12 -3.82 -9.53
CA PRO A 92 -1.20 -4.06 -10.46
C PRO A 92 -2.26 -2.99 -10.19
N ALA A 93 -2.48 -2.11 -11.16
CA ALA A 93 -3.62 -1.21 -11.14
C ALA A 93 -4.92 -2.02 -11.14
N LYS A 94 -5.83 -1.73 -10.20
CA LYS A 94 -7.10 -2.46 -10.03
C LYS A 94 -8.14 -2.02 -11.10
N PRO A 95 -8.92 -2.94 -11.70
CA PRO A 95 -9.96 -2.64 -12.69
C PRO A 95 -11.37 -2.53 -12.08
N SER A 96 -12.22 -1.64 -12.64
CA SER A 96 -13.70 -1.70 -12.82
C SER A 96 -14.27 -0.27 -13.04
N LEU A 97 -15.01 0.16 -14.08
CA LEU A 97 -15.80 -0.43 -15.21
C LEU A 97 -16.14 0.73 -16.24
N PRO A 98 -16.93 0.54 -17.33
CA PRO A 98 -16.74 -0.05 -18.68
C PRO A 98 -16.55 1.01 -19.82
N PRO A 99 -16.69 0.64 -21.11
CA PRO A 99 -15.61 0.31 -22.04
C PRO A 99 -14.85 1.55 -22.52
N VAL A 100 -13.58 1.70 -22.13
CA VAL A 100 -12.62 2.52 -22.88
C VAL A 100 -11.67 1.54 -23.54
N ASP A 101 -11.49 1.72 -24.83
CA ASP A 101 -10.89 0.82 -25.81
C ASP A 101 -9.71 -0.05 -25.30
N PRO A 102 -9.59 -1.30 -25.77
CA PRO A 102 -8.54 -2.23 -25.37
C PRO A 102 -7.19 -1.82 -25.99
N ASN A 103 -6.53 -0.82 -25.40
CA ASN A 103 -5.10 -0.61 -25.59
C ASN A 103 -4.50 0.09 -24.36
N PRO A 104 -3.88 -0.64 -23.40
CA PRO A 104 -3.10 0.00 -22.36
C PRO A 104 -1.74 0.37 -22.98
N VAL A 105 -1.75 1.36 -23.87
CA VAL A 105 -0.58 2.21 -24.01
C VAL A 105 -0.45 2.86 -22.65
N ILE A 106 0.55 2.46 -21.86
CA ILE A 106 0.97 3.26 -20.71
C ILE A 106 1.33 4.60 -21.32
N ASN A 107 0.37 5.54 -21.32
CA ASN A 107 0.59 6.86 -21.85
C ASN A 107 1.64 7.46 -20.93
N GLU A 108 2.83 7.68 -21.46
CA GLU A 108 3.95 8.27 -20.73
C GLU A 108 3.49 9.57 -20.05
N THR A 109 2.55 10.29 -20.66
CA THR A 109 1.84 11.43 -20.10
C THR A 109 1.05 11.11 -18.82
N GLU A 110 0.27 10.03 -18.75
CA GLU A 110 -0.46 9.62 -17.52
C GLU A 110 0.50 9.22 -16.40
N PHE A 111 1.61 8.55 -16.72
CA PHE A 111 2.65 8.21 -15.76
C PHE A 111 3.33 9.46 -15.19
N LEU A 112 3.72 10.40 -16.06
CA LEU A 112 4.29 11.69 -15.68
C LEU A 112 3.31 12.52 -14.84
N GLN A 113 2.01 12.54 -15.19
CA GLN A 113 0.97 13.21 -14.39
C GLN A 113 0.89 12.64 -12.98
N LYS A 114 0.94 11.32 -12.84
CA LYS A 114 0.90 10.67 -11.53
C LYS A 114 2.12 11.04 -10.67
N MET A 115 3.32 11.04 -11.25
CA MET A 115 4.54 11.48 -10.55
C MET A 115 4.47 12.95 -10.11
N ILE A 116 3.95 13.84 -10.96
CA ILE A 116 3.74 15.25 -10.62
C ILE A 116 2.77 15.37 -9.45
N ALA A 117 1.65 14.64 -9.48
CA ALA A 117 0.64 14.70 -8.43
C ALA A 117 1.17 14.22 -7.07
N GLU A 118 1.94 13.13 -7.02
CA GLU A 118 2.55 12.65 -5.77
C GLU A 118 3.57 13.65 -5.21
N LYS A 119 4.48 14.17 -6.05
CA LYS A 119 5.48 15.15 -5.62
C LYS A 119 4.84 16.46 -5.17
N THR A 120 3.78 16.92 -5.83
CA THR A 120 3.03 18.12 -5.43
C THR A 120 2.40 17.98 -4.05
N ARG A 121 1.82 16.80 -3.74
CA ARG A 121 1.27 16.54 -2.39
C ARG A 121 2.34 16.57 -1.31
N TYR A 122 3.53 16.05 -1.61
CA TYR A 122 4.65 16.08 -0.69
C TYR A 122 5.18 17.51 -0.47
N LEU A 123 5.35 18.28 -1.56
CA LEU A 123 5.69 19.70 -1.51
C LEU A 123 4.71 20.51 -0.64
N GLN A 124 3.41 20.30 -0.80
CA GLN A 124 2.39 20.99 0.02
C GLN A 124 2.54 20.67 1.51
N THR A 125 2.91 19.43 1.85
CA THR A 125 3.13 19.03 3.25
C THR A 125 4.34 19.76 3.83
N LEU A 126 5.44 19.85 3.08
CA LEU A 126 6.64 20.57 3.51
C LEU A 126 6.41 22.09 3.58
N GLN A 127 5.64 22.67 2.65
CA GLN A 127 5.23 24.07 2.70
C GLN A 127 4.38 24.38 3.94
N LEU A 128 3.45 23.50 4.31
CA LEU A 128 2.70 23.62 5.57
C LEU A 128 3.61 23.52 6.79
N GLN A 129 4.60 22.62 6.77
CA GLN A 129 5.59 22.54 7.86
C GLN A 129 6.43 23.82 7.94
N ALA A 130 6.93 24.32 6.82
CA ALA A 130 7.66 25.58 6.73
C ALA A 130 6.82 26.75 7.29
N ALA A 131 5.54 26.83 6.92
CA ALA A 131 4.62 27.83 7.47
C ALA A 131 4.46 27.74 8.99
N ARG A 132 4.51 26.52 9.57
CA ARG A 132 4.46 26.31 11.02
C ARG A 132 5.74 26.76 11.74
N PHE A 133 6.90 26.68 11.08
CA PHE A 133 8.18 27.14 11.63
C PHE A 133 8.35 28.68 11.55
N GLY A 134 7.49 29.37 10.80
CA GLY A 134 7.48 30.83 10.72
C GLY A 134 8.79 31.39 10.15
N ILE A 135 9.54 32.15 10.96
CA ILE A 135 10.73 32.90 10.53
C ILE A 135 11.98 31.99 10.40
N SER A 136 11.99 30.82 11.06
CA SER A 136 13.16 29.94 11.11
C SER A 136 12.82 28.55 10.60
N VAL A 137 12.65 28.43 9.29
CA VAL A 137 12.49 27.13 8.63
C VAL A 137 13.83 26.38 8.67
N PRO A 138 13.84 25.10 9.12
CA PRO A 138 15.05 24.28 9.05
C PRO A 138 15.60 24.17 7.62
N VAL A 139 16.91 24.31 7.47
CA VAL A 139 17.60 24.32 6.17
C VAL A 139 17.26 23.10 5.32
N HIS A 140 17.12 21.91 5.92
CA HIS A 140 16.77 20.69 5.19
C HIS A 140 15.37 20.77 4.55
N ILE A 141 14.39 21.40 5.20
CA ILE A 141 13.04 21.58 4.65
C ILE A 141 13.08 22.58 3.49
N ALA A 142 13.86 23.66 3.62
CA ALA A 142 14.01 24.65 2.55
C ALA A 142 14.67 24.05 1.30
N ILE A 143 15.72 23.24 1.47
CA ILE A 143 16.38 22.52 0.38
C ILE A 143 15.41 21.54 -0.28
N GLU A 144 14.66 20.77 0.52
CA GLU A 144 13.76 19.75 0.00
C GLU A 144 12.56 20.35 -0.76
N ILE A 145 12.06 21.50 -0.30
CA ILE A 145 11.06 22.29 -1.05
C ILE A 145 11.63 22.71 -2.41
N GLU A 146 12.83 23.31 -2.45
CA GLU A 146 13.44 23.80 -3.69
C GLU A 146 13.71 22.65 -4.68
N ASP A 147 14.20 21.51 -4.20
CA ASP A 147 14.45 20.33 -5.04
C ASP A 147 13.15 19.74 -5.60
N LEU A 148 12.09 19.67 -4.79
CA LEU A 148 10.78 19.20 -5.25
C LEU A 148 10.17 20.14 -6.29
N GLU A 149 10.30 21.45 -6.11
CA GLU A 149 9.83 22.44 -7.07
C GLU A 149 10.55 22.29 -8.42
N LYS A 150 11.88 22.13 -8.42
CA LYS A 150 12.67 21.89 -9.64
C LYS A 150 12.27 20.59 -10.33
N GLU A 151 12.08 19.51 -9.57
CA GLU A 151 11.70 18.22 -10.12
C GLU A 151 10.28 18.23 -10.70
N ILE A 152 9.32 18.87 -10.02
CA ILE A 152 7.96 19.04 -10.56
C ILE A 152 8.00 19.85 -11.85
N ALA A 153 8.76 20.95 -11.90
CA ALA A 153 8.89 21.77 -13.10
C ALA A 153 9.48 20.96 -14.28
N ARG A 154 10.48 20.11 -14.02
CA ARG A 154 11.07 19.22 -15.03
C ARG A 154 10.08 18.20 -15.57
N LEU A 155 9.32 17.54 -14.70
CA LEU A 155 8.30 16.58 -15.11
C LEU A 155 7.16 17.24 -15.89
N GLN A 156 6.76 18.47 -15.51
CA GLN A 156 5.77 19.25 -16.25
C GLN A 156 6.27 19.66 -17.64
N GLN A 157 7.56 19.97 -17.80
CA GLN A 157 8.16 20.23 -19.11
C GLN A 157 8.16 18.98 -20.00
N GLN A 158 8.48 17.81 -19.44
CA GLN A 158 8.42 16.54 -20.17
C GLN A 158 6.99 16.23 -20.62
N LEU A 159 6.00 16.48 -19.77
CA LEU A 159 4.59 16.31 -20.14
C LEU A 159 4.17 17.22 -21.29
N LYS A 160 4.63 18.48 -21.30
CA LYS A 160 4.35 19.44 -22.39
C LYS A 160 5.08 19.10 -23.69
N ALA A 161 6.24 18.45 -23.61
CA ALA A 161 6.99 18.02 -24.80
C ALA A 161 6.40 16.76 -25.45
N ASN A 162 5.62 15.98 -24.70
CA ASN A 162 5.03 14.70 -25.11
C ASN A 162 3.54 14.80 -25.47
N GLY A 163 2.93 15.99 -25.45
CA GLY A 163 1.53 16.24 -25.81
C GLY A 163 1.42 17.19 -26.99
#